data_AF-A0A8D8CDT1-F1
#
_entry.id   AF-A0A8D8CDT1-F1
#
_cell.length_a   1.000
_cell.length_b   1.000
_cell.length_c   1.000
_cell.angle_alpha   90.00
_cell.angle_beta   90.00
_cell.angle_gamma   90.00
#
_symmetry.space_group_name_H-M   'P 1'
#
loop_
_entity.id
_entity.type
_entity.pdbx_description
1 polymer ?
#
loop_
_entity_poly.entity_id
_entity_poly.type
_entity_poly.pdbx_seq_one_letter_code
_entity_poly.pdbx_strand_id
1 'polypeptide(L)'
;MIKRMIASYVGENAEFERQYLTGELELELTPQGTLAERIRAGGAGVPAFFTPTAYGTLVHEGGAPIKYGKDGTVEIASQPRQMQMFNGKPYIMEEAIVGDFALIKAQVADESGNLVFNKSARNFNPTMCKAARTTIVEVEEIVPTGSIDPDHVHMPSVFVHRIIKGAKYEKPVERLRIRDSKKV
;
A
#
# COMPACT_ATOMS: atom_id res chain seq x y z
N MET A 1 -6.90 17.73 0.32
CA MET A 1 -5.43 17.48 0.26
C MET A 1 -5.06 16.26 -0.59
N ILE A 2 -5.97 15.31 -0.86
CA ILE A 2 -5.72 14.17 -1.76
C ILE A 2 -6.50 14.38 -3.05
N LYS A 3 -5.82 14.31 -4.21
CA LYS A 3 -6.47 14.38 -5.54
C LYS A 3 -6.77 12.99 -6.10
N ARG A 4 -5.85 12.04 -5.90
CA ARG A 4 -5.93 10.67 -6.41
C ARG A 4 -5.57 9.67 -5.33
N MET A 5 -6.31 8.57 -5.27
CA MET A 5 -6.03 7.42 -4.43
C MET A 5 -5.86 6.17 -5.29
N ILE A 6 -4.81 5.39 -5.02
CA ILE A 6 -4.60 4.06 -5.59
C ILE A 6 -4.76 3.07 -4.44
N ALA A 7 -5.81 2.26 -4.46
CA ALA A 7 -6.18 1.42 -3.33
C ALA A 7 -6.85 0.12 -3.79
N SER A 8 -6.79 -0.91 -2.95
CA SER A 8 -7.47 -2.19 -3.24
C SER A 8 -8.86 -2.30 -2.66
N TYR A 9 -9.14 -1.54 -1.60
CA TYR A 9 -10.41 -1.51 -0.92
C TYR A 9 -10.54 -0.18 -0.20
N VAL A 10 -11.70 0.46 -0.32
CA VAL A 10 -11.92 1.82 0.21
C VAL A 10 -12.68 1.82 1.55
N GLY A 11 -13.19 0.66 1.96
CA GLY A 11 -13.69 0.44 3.31
C GLY A 11 -14.98 1.16 3.67
N GLU A 12 -15.20 1.28 4.99
CA GLU A 12 -16.34 1.98 5.60
C GLU A 12 -16.02 3.47 5.81
N ASN A 13 -15.65 4.17 4.74
CA ASN A 13 -15.37 5.60 4.78
C ASN A 13 -16.38 6.37 3.91
N ALA A 14 -17.45 6.85 4.53
CA ALA A 14 -18.54 7.55 3.84
C ALA A 14 -18.08 8.85 3.17
N GLU A 15 -17.11 9.57 3.75
CA GLU A 15 -16.58 10.80 3.15
C GLU A 15 -15.74 10.50 1.92
N PHE A 16 -14.97 9.40 1.95
CA PHE A 16 -14.25 8.92 0.77
C PHE A 16 -15.21 8.59 -0.38
N GLU A 17 -16.27 7.82 -0.09
CA GLU A 17 -17.28 7.45 -1.09
C GLU A 17 -17.97 8.69 -1.66
N ARG A 18 -18.36 9.64 -0.78
CA ARG A 18 -18.94 10.92 -1.20
C ARG A 18 -18.01 11.66 -2.15
N GLN A 19 -16.74 11.85 -1.80
CA GLN A 19 -15.77 12.57 -2.64
C GLN A 19 -15.56 11.89 -4.00
N TYR A 20 -15.53 10.55 -4.02
CA TYR A 20 -15.37 9.81 -5.27
C TYR A 20 -16.60 9.93 -6.17
N LEU A 21 -17.81 9.71 -5.64
CA LEU A 21 -19.05 9.76 -6.41
C LEU A 21 -19.43 11.19 -6.86
N THR A 22 -18.96 12.22 -6.13
CA THR A 22 -19.17 13.63 -6.51
C THR A 22 -18.09 14.18 -7.46
N GLY A 23 -17.08 13.37 -7.80
CA GLY A 23 -15.99 13.75 -8.69
C GLY A 23 -14.90 14.62 -8.06
N GLU A 24 -14.92 14.80 -6.74
CA GLU A 24 -13.90 15.53 -5.98
C GLU A 24 -12.59 14.73 -5.85
N LEU A 25 -12.66 13.40 -6.00
CA LEU A 25 -11.54 12.47 -5.79
C LEU A 25 -11.41 11.47 -6.93
N GLU A 26 -10.17 11.23 -7.37
CA GLU A 26 -9.84 10.17 -8.32
C GLU A 26 -9.49 8.87 -7.58
N LEU A 27 -10.01 7.73 -8.04
CA LEU A 27 -9.78 6.41 -7.46
C LEU A 27 -9.33 5.40 -8.52
N GLU A 28 -8.12 4.89 -8.39
CA GLU A 28 -7.66 3.71 -9.14
C GLU A 28 -7.77 2.46 -8.25
N LEU A 29 -8.84 1.69 -8.44
CA LEU A 29 -9.00 0.40 -7.78
C LEU A 29 -7.99 -0.61 -8.33
N THR A 30 -7.06 -1.06 -7.48
CA THR A 30 -5.99 -1.98 -7.85
C THR A 30 -6.06 -3.24 -6.97
N PRO A 31 -6.12 -4.46 -7.53
CA PRO A 31 -6.11 -5.68 -6.73
C PRO A 31 -4.99 -5.70 -5.70
N GLN A 32 -5.27 -6.11 -4.46
CA GLN A 32 -4.34 -5.92 -3.34
C GLN A 32 -2.97 -6.56 -3.56
N GLY A 33 -2.93 -7.78 -4.12
CA GLY A 33 -1.68 -8.47 -4.46
C GLY A 33 -0.90 -7.73 -5.55
N THR A 34 -1.60 -7.24 -6.58
CA THR A 34 -1.01 -6.42 -7.64
C THR A 34 -0.47 -5.10 -7.08
N LEU A 35 -1.20 -4.42 -6.19
CA LEU A 35 -0.74 -3.19 -5.55
C LEU A 35 0.56 -3.43 -4.76
N ALA A 36 0.60 -4.49 -3.95
CA ALA A 36 1.80 -4.86 -3.21
C ALA A 36 2.99 -5.14 -4.15
N GLU A 37 2.76 -5.91 -5.23
CA GLU A 37 3.84 -6.27 -6.15
C GLU A 37 4.29 -5.09 -7.02
N ARG A 38 3.40 -4.17 -7.44
CA ARG A 38 3.75 -2.92 -8.13
C ARG A 38 4.69 -2.06 -7.28
N ILE A 39 4.40 -1.92 -5.98
CA ILE A 39 5.26 -1.18 -5.05
C ILE A 39 6.60 -1.93 -4.87
N ARG A 40 6.57 -3.25 -4.66
CA ARG A 40 7.78 -4.07 -4.51
C ARG A 40 8.69 -3.99 -5.74
N ALA A 41 8.10 -4.05 -6.94
CA ALA A 41 8.80 -3.93 -8.21
C ALA A 41 9.51 -2.57 -8.32
N GLY A 42 8.84 -1.48 -7.94
CA GLY A 42 9.41 -0.14 -7.89
C GLY A 42 10.65 -0.04 -7.00
N GLY A 43 10.56 -0.56 -5.77
CA GLY A 43 11.70 -0.59 -4.85
C GLY A 43 12.84 -1.54 -5.24
N ALA A 44 12.64 -2.40 -6.24
CA ALA A 44 13.62 -3.35 -6.73
C ALA A 44 14.16 -3.01 -8.14
N GLY A 45 13.79 -1.86 -8.71
CA GLY A 45 14.21 -1.47 -10.05
C GLY A 45 13.61 -2.33 -11.17
N VAL A 46 12.46 -2.98 -10.92
CA VAL A 46 11.72 -3.74 -11.93
C VAL A 46 10.61 -2.83 -12.48
N PRO A 47 10.68 -2.36 -13.74
CA PRO A 47 9.75 -1.33 -14.23
C PRO A 47 8.33 -1.87 -14.47
N ALA A 48 8.21 -3.15 -14.80
CA ALA A 48 6.92 -3.83 -15.02
C ALA A 48 7.05 -5.34 -14.78
N PHE A 49 5.94 -5.99 -14.50
CA PHE A 49 5.85 -7.45 -14.36
C PHE A 49 4.49 -7.96 -14.86
N PHE A 50 4.37 -9.27 -15.06
CA PHE A 50 3.14 -9.92 -15.50
C PHE A 50 2.46 -10.68 -14.35
N THR A 51 1.14 -10.55 -14.24
CA THR A 51 0.31 -11.24 -13.25
C THR A 51 -0.98 -11.78 -13.89
N PRO A 52 -1.50 -12.94 -13.49
CA PRO A 52 -2.78 -13.43 -13.99
C PRO A 52 -3.96 -12.71 -13.31
N THR A 53 -3.68 -11.96 -12.23
CA THR A 53 -4.68 -11.25 -11.44
C THR A 53 -5.42 -10.25 -12.31
N ALA A 54 -6.75 -10.31 -12.28
CA ALA A 54 -7.66 -9.40 -12.95
C ALA A 54 -7.67 -9.46 -14.50
N TYR A 55 -7.08 -10.49 -15.11
CA TYR A 55 -7.31 -10.82 -16.52
C TYR A 55 -8.82 -10.99 -16.81
N GLY A 56 -9.28 -10.41 -17.92
CA GLY A 56 -10.70 -10.44 -18.34
C GLY A 56 -11.66 -9.63 -17.46
N THR A 57 -11.13 -8.68 -16.67
CA THR A 57 -11.94 -7.77 -15.85
C THR A 57 -11.73 -6.32 -16.30
N LEU A 58 -12.47 -5.36 -15.75
CA LEU A 58 -12.31 -3.93 -16.02
C LEU A 58 -10.90 -3.39 -15.70
N VAL A 59 -10.12 -4.06 -14.84
CA VAL A 59 -8.71 -3.69 -14.61
C VAL A 59 -7.88 -3.99 -15.85
N HIS A 60 -8.13 -5.13 -16.50
CA HIS A 60 -7.44 -5.56 -17.72
C HIS A 60 -7.97 -4.85 -18.96
N GLU A 61 -9.28 -4.86 -19.17
CA GLU A 61 -9.93 -4.36 -20.38
C GLU A 61 -9.98 -2.83 -20.43
N GLY A 62 -9.75 -2.17 -19.30
CA GLY A 62 -9.95 -0.74 -19.14
C GLY A 62 -11.42 -0.39 -18.95
N GLY A 63 -11.70 0.91 -18.87
CA GLY A 63 -13.08 1.41 -18.71
C GLY A 63 -13.57 1.48 -17.27
N ALA A 64 -12.81 1.03 -16.28
CA ALA A 64 -13.16 1.25 -14.87
C ALA A 64 -13.17 2.76 -14.58
N PRO A 65 -14.23 3.31 -13.96
CA PRO A 65 -14.24 4.72 -13.59
C PRO A 65 -13.10 5.01 -12.62
N ILE A 66 -12.23 5.96 -12.99
CA ILE A 66 -11.22 6.55 -12.10
C ILE A 66 -11.75 7.85 -11.52
N LYS A 67 -12.53 8.61 -12.28
CA LYS A 67 -13.13 9.85 -11.82
C LYS A 67 -14.50 10.04 -12.44
N TYR A 68 -15.47 10.40 -11.60
CA TYR A 68 -16.78 10.84 -12.05
C TYR A 68 -16.82 12.35 -12.28
N GLY A 69 -17.69 12.79 -13.18
CA GLY A 69 -18.14 14.17 -13.29
C GLY A 69 -19.27 14.46 -12.32
N LYS A 70 -19.56 15.74 -12.11
CA LYS A 70 -20.63 16.19 -11.20
C LYS A 70 -22.03 15.73 -11.61
N ASP A 71 -22.19 15.39 -12.89
CA ASP A 71 -23.41 14.85 -13.49
C ASP A 71 -23.47 13.31 -13.43
N GLY A 72 -22.49 12.65 -12.81
CA GLY A 72 -22.39 11.19 -12.70
C GLY A 72 -21.78 10.50 -13.93
N THR A 73 -21.33 11.26 -14.93
CA THR A 73 -20.61 10.68 -16.08
C THR A 73 -19.18 10.26 -15.70
N VAL A 74 -18.55 9.39 -16.48
CA VAL A 74 -17.15 9.01 -16.26
C VAL A 74 -16.24 10.01 -16.97
N GLU A 75 -15.53 10.85 -16.20
CA GLU A 75 -14.57 11.82 -16.74
C GLU A 75 -13.22 11.17 -17.05
N ILE A 76 -12.79 10.24 -16.21
CA ILE A 76 -11.52 9.52 -16.38
C ILE A 76 -11.81 8.04 -16.23
N ALA A 77 -11.48 7.26 -17.26
CA ALA A 77 -11.56 5.81 -17.24
C ALA A 77 -10.16 5.19 -17.18
N SER A 78 -10.07 3.99 -16.60
CA SER A 78 -8.84 3.21 -16.59
C SER A 78 -8.44 2.80 -18.00
N GLN A 79 -7.12 2.78 -18.24
CA GLN A 79 -6.56 2.29 -19.49
C GLN A 79 -6.47 0.76 -19.47
N PRO A 80 -6.61 0.08 -20.62
CA PRO A 80 -6.37 -1.36 -20.70
C PRO A 80 -4.92 -1.69 -20.34
N ARG A 81 -4.70 -2.94 -19.91
CA ARG A 81 -3.36 -3.48 -19.62
C ARG A 81 -2.92 -4.39 -20.76
N GLN A 82 -1.62 -4.38 -21.08
CA GLN A 82 -1.06 -5.28 -22.08
C GLN A 82 -1.21 -6.74 -21.62
N MET A 83 -1.64 -7.62 -22.52
CA MET A 83 -1.75 -9.05 -22.24
C MET A 83 -0.64 -9.83 -22.94
N GLN A 84 -0.15 -10.88 -22.28
CA GLN A 84 0.76 -11.85 -22.87
C GLN A 84 0.47 -13.28 -22.37
N MET A 85 0.65 -14.26 -23.25
CA MET A 85 0.51 -15.68 -22.92
C MET A 85 1.83 -16.24 -22.40
N PHE A 86 1.78 -16.90 -21.24
CA PHE A 86 2.89 -17.67 -20.70
C PHE A 86 2.40 -19.08 -20.38
N ASN A 87 3.04 -20.11 -20.94
CA ASN A 87 2.70 -21.51 -20.70
C ASN A 87 1.21 -21.82 -20.90
N GLY A 88 0.59 -21.24 -21.94
CA GLY A 88 -0.83 -21.43 -22.25
C GLY A 88 -1.80 -20.70 -21.33
N LYS A 89 -1.34 -19.81 -20.44
CA LYS A 89 -2.18 -18.99 -19.56
C LYS A 89 -2.01 -17.50 -19.85
N PRO A 90 -3.09 -16.69 -19.79
CA PRO A 90 -3.02 -15.25 -19.99
C PRO A 90 -2.54 -14.52 -18.74
N TYR A 91 -1.71 -13.52 -18.93
CA TYR A 91 -1.23 -12.60 -17.89
C TYR A 91 -1.34 -11.17 -18.39
N ILE A 92 -1.55 -10.23 -17.47
CA ILE A 92 -1.57 -8.80 -17.75
C ILE A 92 -0.32 -8.13 -17.19
N MET A 93 0.20 -7.15 -17.92
CA MET A 93 1.35 -6.36 -17.52
C MET A 93 0.92 -5.26 -16.55
N GLU A 94 1.62 -5.13 -15.44
CA GLU A 94 1.42 -4.08 -14.46
C GLU A 94 2.74 -3.34 -14.23
N GLU A 95 2.65 -2.02 -14.19
CA GLU A 95 3.79 -1.13 -14.03
C GLU A 95 4.08 -0.86 -12.55
N ALA A 96 5.38 -0.74 -12.24
CA ALA A 96 5.84 -0.43 -10.91
C ALA A 96 5.32 0.92 -10.39
N ILE A 97 5.12 1.00 -9.07
CA ILE A 97 4.80 2.23 -8.37
C ILE A 97 6.03 2.65 -7.56
N VAL A 98 6.48 3.88 -7.77
CA VAL A 98 7.50 4.55 -6.95
C VAL A 98 6.94 5.89 -6.49
N GLY A 99 6.96 6.12 -5.18
CA GLY A 99 6.54 7.39 -4.59
C GLY A 99 7.68 8.41 -4.49
N ASP A 100 7.35 9.69 -4.44
CA ASP A 100 8.29 10.70 -3.96
C ASP A 100 8.59 10.50 -2.48
N PHE A 101 7.54 10.20 -1.71
CA PHE A 101 7.60 9.96 -0.28
C PHE A 101 6.90 8.66 0.11
N ALA A 102 7.45 7.99 1.13
CA ALA A 102 6.79 6.89 1.83
C ALA A 102 6.67 7.26 3.31
N LEU A 103 5.44 7.21 3.83
CA LEU A 103 5.14 7.43 5.25
C LEU A 103 4.87 6.06 5.89
N ILE A 104 5.72 5.68 6.84
CA ILE A 104 5.81 4.29 7.32
C ILE A 104 5.67 4.25 8.83
N LYS A 105 4.92 3.27 9.34
CA LYS A 105 4.82 2.98 10.78
C LYS A 105 5.58 1.71 11.11
N ALA A 106 6.54 1.81 12.02
CA ALA A 106 7.22 0.66 12.63
C ALA A 106 7.07 0.67 14.16
N GLN A 107 7.39 -0.44 14.83
CA GLN A 107 7.33 -0.51 16.29
C GLN A 107 8.61 0.07 16.89
N VAL A 108 9.75 -0.47 16.50
CA VAL A 108 11.06 -0.11 17.03
C VAL A 108 11.96 0.29 15.86
N ALA A 109 12.75 1.34 16.05
CA ALA A 109 13.95 1.60 15.25
C ALA A 109 15.18 1.56 16.16
N ASP A 110 16.32 1.09 15.66
CA ASP A 110 17.60 1.47 16.29
C ASP A 110 18.08 2.84 15.78
N GLU A 111 19.06 3.43 16.46
CA GLU A 111 19.68 4.70 16.07
C GLU A 111 20.33 4.67 14.68
N SER A 112 20.69 3.49 14.17
CA SER A 112 21.21 3.30 12.81
C SER A 112 20.10 3.27 11.76
N GLY A 113 18.85 3.05 12.16
CA GLY A 113 17.65 3.05 11.34
C GLY A 113 17.09 1.70 10.95
N ASN A 114 17.58 0.61 11.54
CA ASN A 114 16.98 -0.72 11.35
C ASN A 114 15.63 -0.79 12.04
N LEU A 115 14.63 -1.40 11.38
CA LEU A 115 13.25 -1.42 11.88
C LEU A 115 12.77 -2.82 12.25
N VAL A 116 11.96 -2.86 13.30
CA VAL A 116 11.12 -4.00 13.69
C VAL A 116 9.65 -3.58 13.64
N PHE A 117 8.80 -4.46 13.11
CA PHE A 117 7.36 -4.25 12.95
C PHE A 117 6.62 -5.24 13.85
N ASN A 118 5.52 -4.79 14.45
CA ASN A 118 4.73 -5.61 15.36
C ASN A 118 3.59 -6.34 14.63
N LYS A 119 3.60 -7.67 14.66
CA LYS A 119 2.46 -8.50 14.20
C LYS A 119 1.97 -8.10 12.79
N SER A 120 0.65 -8.04 12.60
CA SER A 120 -0.02 -7.69 11.34
C SER A 120 0.05 -6.20 10.97
N ALA A 121 0.49 -5.32 11.87
CA ALA A 121 0.75 -3.93 11.53
C ALA A 121 1.92 -3.77 10.54
N ARG A 122 2.67 -4.85 10.29
CA ARG A 122 3.69 -4.93 9.24
C ARG A 122 3.12 -4.68 7.84
N ASN A 123 2.02 -5.34 7.45
CA ASN A 123 1.33 -5.18 6.16
C ASN A 123 2.14 -4.57 4.99
N PHE A 124 1.74 -3.42 4.43
CA PHE A 124 2.38 -2.72 3.32
C PHE A 124 3.64 -1.93 3.72
N ASN A 125 3.86 -1.72 5.03
CA ASN A 125 4.97 -0.87 5.51
C ASN A 125 6.34 -1.30 4.96
N PRO A 126 6.77 -2.57 5.02
CA PRO A 126 8.06 -2.96 4.45
C PRO A 126 8.17 -2.70 2.95
N THR A 127 7.10 -2.98 2.21
CA THR A 127 7.11 -2.86 0.75
C THR A 127 7.17 -1.39 0.33
N MET A 128 6.38 -0.53 0.96
CA MET A 128 6.38 0.92 0.70
C MET A 128 7.69 1.59 1.12
N CYS A 129 8.31 1.11 2.21
CA CYS A 129 9.58 1.65 2.73
C CYS A 129 10.70 1.64 1.67
N LYS A 130 10.68 0.65 0.76
CA LYS A 130 11.68 0.46 -0.30
C LYS A 130 11.38 1.22 -1.59
N ALA A 131 10.16 1.72 -1.76
CA ALA A 131 9.63 2.16 -3.05
C ALA A 131 9.36 3.67 -3.10
N ALA A 132 10.19 4.45 -2.42
CA ALA A 132 10.11 5.91 -2.49
C ALA A 132 11.48 6.58 -2.47
N ARG A 133 11.54 7.79 -3.05
CA ARG A 133 12.75 8.63 -3.04
C ARG A 133 13.09 9.12 -1.64
N THR A 134 12.11 9.33 -0.77
CA THR A 134 12.34 9.69 0.63
C THR A 134 11.36 8.96 1.55
N THR A 135 11.90 8.21 2.49
CA THR A 135 11.14 7.37 3.40
C THR A 135 11.21 7.95 4.79
N ILE A 136 10.04 8.28 5.33
CA ILE A 136 9.87 8.85 6.67
C ILE A 136 9.17 7.80 7.51
N VAL A 137 9.83 7.38 8.58
CA VAL A 137 9.36 6.32 9.45
C VAL A 137 9.03 6.90 10.81
N GLU A 138 7.80 6.70 11.26
CA GLU A 138 7.43 6.92 12.65
C GLU A 138 7.50 5.62 13.45
N VAL A 139 8.03 5.71 14.68
CA VAL A 139 8.23 4.56 15.58
C VAL A 139 7.71 4.81 16.99
N GLU A 140 7.34 3.73 17.68
CA GLU A 140 6.96 3.78 19.10
C GLU A 140 8.19 3.93 20.01
N GLU A 141 9.30 3.29 19.62
CA GLU A 141 10.53 3.25 20.41
C GLU A 141 11.77 3.42 19.52
N ILE A 142 12.76 4.14 20.04
CA ILE A 142 14.11 4.23 19.47
C ILE A 142 15.05 3.59 20.48
N VAL A 143 15.85 2.62 20.04
CA VAL A 143 16.82 1.88 20.87
C VAL A 143 18.25 2.13 20.39
N PRO A 144 19.27 1.95 21.24
CA PRO A 144 20.67 2.09 20.83
C PRO A 144 21.03 1.13 19.70
N THR A 145 21.97 1.54 18.84
CA THR A 145 22.51 0.65 17.79
C THR A 145 23.06 -0.64 18.40
N GLY A 146 22.72 -1.79 17.80
CA GLY A 146 23.11 -3.11 18.30
C GLY A 146 22.12 -3.74 19.29
N SER A 147 21.05 -3.03 19.68
CA SER A 147 19.99 -3.60 20.54
C SER A 147 19.06 -4.54 19.79
N ILE A 148 19.00 -4.42 18.45
CA ILE A 148 18.22 -5.30 17.59
C ILE A 148 19.17 -6.39 17.08
N ASP A 149 18.83 -7.65 17.34
CA ASP A 149 19.52 -8.79 16.74
C ASP A 149 19.49 -8.65 15.21
N PRO A 150 20.65 -8.70 14.51
CA PRO A 150 20.69 -8.60 13.06
C PRO A 150 19.74 -9.54 12.31
N ASP A 151 19.49 -10.75 12.84
CA ASP A 151 18.59 -11.73 12.22
C ASP A 151 17.10 -11.40 12.44
N HIS A 152 16.81 -10.47 13.35
CA HIS A 152 15.46 -9.98 13.64
C HIS A 152 15.15 -8.62 12.97
N VAL A 153 16.09 -8.05 12.21
CA VAL A 153 15.85 -6.83 11.43
C VAL A 153 14.90 -7.12 10.28
N HIS A 154 13.71 -6.52 10.29
CA HIS A 154 12.75 -6.67 9.18
C HIS A 154 13.02 -5.68 8.04
N MET A 155 13.49 -4.48 8.38
CA MET A 155 13.90 -3.48 7.40
C MET A 155 15.29 -2.97 7.72
N PRO A 156 16.28 -3.25 6.85
CA PRO A 156 17.60 -2.66 6.98
C PRO A 156 17.55 -1.14 6.85
N SER A 157 18.42 -0.45 7.59
CA SER A 157 18.50 1.01 7.64
C SER A 157 18.71 1.69 6.29
N VAL A 158 19.26 1.00 5.29
CA VAL A 158 19.49 1.54 3.95
C VAL A 158 18.23 2.06 3.26
N PHE A 159 17.05 1.57 3.65
CA PHE A 159 15.76 2.02 3.10
C PHE A 159 15.11 3.16 3.89
N VAL A 160 15.72 3.57 5.01
CA VAL A 160 15.16 4.52 5.97
C VAL A 160 15.92 5.84 5.89
N HIS A 161 15.23 6.91 5.49
CA HIS A 161 15.85 8.21 5.28
C HIS A 161 15.66 9.15 6.46
N ARG A 162 14.51 9.07 7.14
CA ARG A 162 14.17 9.90 8.30
C ARG A 162 13.38 9.08 9.31
N ILE A 163 13.69 9.27 10.59
CA ILE A 163 13.02 8.58 11.70
C ILE A 163 12.48 9.61 12.67
N ILE A 164 11.26 9.39 13.16
CA ILE A 164 10.65 10.18 14.21
C ILE A 164 10.01 9.27 15.24
N LYS A 165 10.23 9.55 16.53
CA LYS A 165 9.49 8.88 17.60
C LYS A 165 8.13 9.55 17.75
N GLY A 166 7.05 8.80 17.57
CA GLY A 166 5.71 9.33 17.75
C GLY A 166 5.43 9.70 19.20
N ALA A 167 4.78 10.84 19.43
CA ALA A 167 4.48 11.33 20.77
C ALA A 167 3.33 10.57 21.45
N LYS A 168 2.33 10.12 20.68
CA LYS A 168 1.12 9.45 21.18
C LYS A 168 0.56 8.48 20.14
N TYR A 169 0.10 7.31 20.60
CA TYR A 169 -0.54 6.29 19.78
C TYR A 169 -1.87 5.85 20.40
N GLU A 170 -2.97 6.11 19.70
CA GLU A 170 -4.32 5.78 20.19
C GLU A 170 -4.69 4.30 19.99
N LYS A 171 -4.03 3.63 19.03
CA LYS A 171 -4.20 2.20 18.70
C LYS A 171 -5.69 1.78 18.58
N PRO A 172 -6.49 2.47 17.74
CA PRO A 172 -7.90 2.16 17.58
C PRO A 172 -8.11 0.75 17.02
N VAL A 173 -9.21 0.11 17.42
CA VAL A 173 -9.66 -1.19 16.89
C VAL A 173 -10.99 -0.97 16.17
N GLU A 174 -11.00 -1.14 14.85
CA GLU A 174 -12.19 -0.91 14.03
C GLU A 174 -13.37 -1.82 14.43
N ARG A 175 -13.10 -3.11 14.64
CA ARG A 175 -14.12 -4.11 15.01
C ARG A 175 -13.62 -4.97 16.15
N LEU A 176 -13.95 -4.57 17.37
CA LEU A 176 -13.63 -5.36 18.55
C LEU A 176 -14.45 -6.67 18.54
N ARG A 177 -13.78 -7.80 18.32
CA ARG A 177 -14.37 -9.13 18.44
C ARG A 177 -13.80 -9.83 19.67
N ILE A 178 -14.68 -10.17 20.62
CA ILE A 178 -14.35 -10.88 21.84
C ILE A 178 -14.96 -12.29 21.74
N ARG A 179 -14.26 -13.31 22.24
CA ARG A 179 -14.79 -14.68 22.30
C ARG A 179 -16.02 -14.70 23.21
N ASP A 180 -17.13 -15.27 22.73
CA ASP A 180 -18.30 -15.53 23.56
C ASP A 180 -17.94 -16.58 24.63
N SER A 181 -18.04 -16.20 25.90
CA SER A 181 -17.76 -17.06 27.06
C SER A 181 -18.74 -18.22 27.22
N LYS A 182 -19.86 -18.24 26.46
CA LYS A 182 -20.91 -19.27 26.51
C LYS A 182 -20.78 -20.38 25.46
N LYS A 183 -19.72 -20.38 24.64
CA LYS A 183 -19.41 -21.47 23.69
C LYS A 183 -18.09 -22.13 24.11
N VAL A 184 -18.17 -22.98 25.15
CA VAL A 184 -17.18 -24.00 25.52
C VAL A 184 -17.94 -25.29 25.77
#